data_AF-A0A2V8Q0P8-F1
#
_entry.id   AF-A0A2V8Q0P8-F1
#
_cell.length_a   1.000
_cell.length_b   1.000
_cell.length_c   1.000
_cell.angle_alpha   90.00
_cell.angle_beta   90.00
_cell.angle_gamma   90.00
#
_symmetry.space_group_name_H-M   'P 1'
#
loop_
_entity.id
_entity.type
_entity.pdbx_description
1 polymer ?
#
loop_
_entity_poly.entity_id
_entity_poly.type
_entity_poly.pdbx_seq_one_letter_code
_entity_poly.pdbx_strand_id
1 'polypeptide(L)' 'MNEENPNADVTVIQTQFCGRLRSKKFFMLDRLATSADDYIDSANHVWCCETQEVIGPDNQRVNPDGCGPGRSCYTSAI' A
#
# COMPACT_ATOMS: atom_id res chain seq x y z
N MET A 1 -39.36 17.85 -8.53
CA MET A 1 -38.32 17.13 -9.30
C MET A 1 -37.02 17.53 -8.65
N ASN A 2 -36.54 16.73 -7.69
CA ASN A 2 -35.31 17.02 -6.97
C ASN A 2 -34.28 16.01 -7.48
N GLU A 3 -33.31 16.49 -8.24
CA GLU A 3 -32.19 15.71 -8.75
C GLU A 3 -31.22 15.45 -7.59
N GLU A 4 -31.17 14.20 -7.10
CA GLU A 4 -30.09 13.74 -6.22
C GLU A 4 -28.80 13.69 -7.03
N ASN A 5 -27.84 14.54 -6.67
CA ASN A 5 -26.49 14.58 -7.25
C ASN A 5 -25.71 13.31 -6.81
N PRO A 6 -25.38 12.38 -7.72
CA PRO A 6 -24.78 11.10 -7.35
C PRO A 6 -23.26 11.16 -7.11
N ASN A 7 -22.63 12.34 -7.19
CA ASN A 7 -21.20 12.49 -6.90
C ASN A 7 -20.99 12.73 -5.41
N ALA A 8 -21.32 11.72 -4.59
CA ALA A 8 -20.74 11.60 -3.27
C ALA A 8 -19.22 11.50 -3.46
N ASP A 9 -18.51 12.53 -3.02
CA ASP A 9 -17.05 12.60 -2.96
C ASP A 9 -16.54 11.36 -2.20
N VAL A 10 -16.14 10.34 -2.96
CA VAL A 10 -15.51 9.15 -2.39
C VAL A 10 -14.17 9.63 -1.87
N THR A 11 -14.11 9.95 -0.58
CA THR A 11 -12.86 10.26 0.09
C THR A 11 -12.01 8.99 0.04
N VAL A 12 -11.19 8.88 -1.00
CA VAL A 12 -10.21 7.81 -1.15
C VAL A 12 -9.32 7.94 0.07
N ILE A 13 -9.47 7.02 1.03
CA ILE A 13 -8.64 7.00 2.21
C ILE A 13 -7.23 6.69 1.73
N GLN A 14 -6.39 7.72 1.60
CA GLN A 14 -5.02 7.58 1.14
C GLN A 14 -4.19 7.00 2.28
N THR A 15 -3.80 5.75 2.14
CA THR A 15 -2.88 5.11 3.07
C THR A 15 -1.45 5.59 2.81
N GLN A 16 -0.69 5.84 3.87
CA GLN A 16 0.73 6.23 3.75
C GLN A 16 1.59 5.16 3.06
N PHE A 17 1.14 3.90 3.08
CA PHE A 17 1.76 2.77 2.41
C PHE A 17 1.02 2.42 1.11
N CYS A 18 1.75 1.92 0.13
CA CYS A 18 1.20 1.41 -1.11
C CYS A 18 0.33 0.18 -0.86
N GLY A 19 -0.86 0.15 -1.45
CA GLY A 19 -1.78 -0.99 -1.42
C GLY A 19 -1.23 -2.26 -2.04
N ARG A 20 -0.12 -2.18 -2.80
CA ARG A 20 0.60 -3.33 -3.38
C ARG A 20 1.76 -3.83 -2.50
N LEU A 21 2.12 -3.11 -1.43
CA LEU A 21 3.19 -3.53 -0.51
C LEU A 21 2.74 -4.76 0.29
N ARG A 22 3.52 -5.83 0.25
CA ARG A 22 3.25 -7.06 1.00
C ARG A 22 4.49 -7.54 1.73
N SER A 23 4.25 -8.24 2.83
CA SER A 23 5.28 -8.94 3.61
C SER A 23 4.66 -10.12 4.34
N LYS A 24 5.49 -11.04 4.83
CA LYS A 24 5.00 -12.15 5.66
C LYS A 24 4.32 -11.64 6.92
N LYS A 25 4.92 -10.65 7.59
CA LYS A 25 4.38 -10.01 8.80
C LYS A 25 3.04 -9.34 8.54
N PHE A 26 2.92 -8.62 7.42
CA PHE A 26 1.69 -7.94 7.02
C PHE A 26 0.50 -8.90 6.95
N PHE A 27 0.69 -10.11 6.41
CA PHE A 27 -0.38 -11.12 6.33
C PHE A 27 -0.77 -11.73 7.68
N MET A 28 0.03 -11.54 8.73
CA MET A 28 -0.32 -11.98 10.09
C MET A 28 -1.06 -10.89 10.89
N LEU A 29 -1.31 -9.72 10.29
CA LEU A 29 -2.03 -8.65 10.97
C LEU A 29 -3.53 -8.83 10.79
N ASP A 30 -4.27 -8.85 11.89
CA ASP A 30 -5.73 -8.74 11.90
C ASP A 30 -6.22 -7.27 11.81
N ARG A 31 -5.31 -6.35 11.46
CA ARG A 31 -5.57 -4.91 11.33
C ARG A 31 -4.85 -4.34 10.13
N LEU A 32 -5.27 -3.14 9.70
CA LEU A 32 -4.52 -2.36 8.73
C LEU A 32 -3.13 -2.00 9.29
N ALA A 33 -2.13 -2.09 8.43
CA ALA A 33 -0.78 -1.66 8.75
C ALA A 33 -0.72 -0.14 8.83
N THR A 34 -0.24 0.38 9.96
CA THR A 34 -0.16 1.81 10.25
C THR A 34 1.28 2.28 10.49
N SER A 35 2.25 1.36 10.55
CA SER A 35 3.67 1.68 10.65
C SER A 35 4.53 0.80 9.73
N ALA A 36 5.76 1.22 9.45
CA ALA A 36 6.71 0.42 8.69
C ALA A 36 7.03 -0.91 9.39
N ASP A 37 7.04 -0.90 10.73
CA ASP A 37 7.25 -2.10 11.55
C ASP A 37 6.18 -3.15 11.31
N ASP A 38 4.96 -2.79 10.90
CA ASP A 38 3.91 -3.75 10.57
C ASP A 38 4.28 -4.60 9.33
N TYR A 39 5.18 -4.11 8.48
CA TYR A 39 5.69 -4.82 7.31
C TYR A 39 7.02 -5.54 7.55
N ILE A 40 7.90 -5.01 8.40
CA ILE A 40 9.24 -5.57 8.62
C ILE A 40 9.24 -6.60 9.75
N ASP A 41 9.63 -7.85 9.43
CA ASP A 41 10.03 -8.87 10.40
C ASP A 41 11.55 -9.03 10.46
N SER A 42 12.04 -9.99 11.23
CA SER A 42 13.47 -10.29 11.35
C SER A 42 14.14 -10.68 10.03
N ALA A 43 13.37 -11.07 9.00
CA ALA A 43 13.91 -11.37 7.67
C ALA A 43 14.02 -10.12 6.80
N ASN A 44 13.43 -8.99 7.21
CA ASN A 44 13.40 -7.72 6.47
C ASN A 44 13.00 -7.89 5.00
N HIS A 45 12.04 -8.78 4.76
CA HIS A 45 11.62 -9.17 3.42
C HIS A 45 10.22 -8.64 3.10
N VAL A 46 10.17 -7.72 2.13
CA VAL A 46 8.95 -7.14 1.59
C VAL A 46 8.96 -7.21 0.07
N TRP A 47 7.79 -7.30 -0.54
CA TRP A 47 7.66 -7.42 -2.00
C TRP A 47 6.46 -6.63 -2.49
N CYS A 48 6.45 -6.35 -3.79
CA CYS A 48 5.31 -5.79 -4.48
C CYS A 48 4.38 -6.92 -4.95
N CYS A 49 3.08 -6.83 -4.67
CA CYS A 49 2.12 -7.85 -5.09
C CYS A 49 1.89 -7.91 -6.61
N GLU A 50 2.31 -6.90 -7.35
CA GLU A 50 2.17 -6.86 -8.81
C GLU A 50 3.33 -7.58 -9.50
N THR A 51 4.58 -7.24 -9.14
CA THR A 51 5.77 -7.89 -9.70
C THR A 51 6.09 -9.22 -9.01
N GLN A 52 5.53 -9.45 -7.81
CA GLN A 52 5.86 -10.57 -6.92
C GLN A 52 7.35 -10.60 -6.51
N GLU A 53 8.03 -9.45 -6.61
CA GLU A 53 9.46 -9.32 -6.34
C GLU A 53 9.76 -8.19 -5.33
N VAL A 54 10.98 -8.17 -4.83
CA VAL A 54 11.52 -7.09 -3.98
C VAL A 54 11.76 -5.79 -4.77
N ILE A 55 11.60 -5.81 -6.08
CA ILE A 55 11.67 -4.66 -6.98
C ILE A 55 10.26 -4.37 -7.49
N GLY A 56 9.82 -3.13 -7.37
CA GLY A 56 8.53 -2.68 -7.88
C GLY A 56 8.51 -2.49 -9.39
N PRO A 57 7.34 -2.24 -9.99
CA PRO A 57 7.21 -1.94 -11.42
C PRO A 57 7.88 -0.61 -11.80
N ASP A 58 8.17 0.24 -10.80
CA ASP A 58 8.96 1.47 -10.92
C ASP A 58 10.48 1.21 -10.99
N ASN A 59 10.90 -0.06 -11.03
CA ASN A 59 12.28 -0.52 -11.01
C ASN A 59 13.05 -0.05 -9.75
N GLN A 60 12.32 0.24 -8.67
CA GLN A 60 12.91 0.61 -7.37
C GLN A 60 12.63 -0.46 -6.32
N ARG A 61 13.57 -0.61 -5.37
CA ARG A 61 13.42 -1.57 -4.28
C ARG A 61 12.20 -1.25 -3.42
N VAL A 62 11.39 -2.26 -3.14
CA VAL A 62 10.22 -2.16 -2.28
C VAL A 62 10.69 -2.04 -0.84
N ASN A 63 10.23 -1.00 -0.14
CA ASN A 63 10.50 -0.77 1.29
C ASN A 63 9.31 0.02 1.89
N PRO A 64 8.75 -0.34 3.06
CA PRO A 64 7.73 0.47 3.73
C PRO A 64 8.07 1.96 3.87
N ASP A 65 9.34 2.34 4.08
CA ASP A 65 9.69 3.77 4.22
C ASP A 65 9.57 4.57 2.92
N GLY A 66 9.60 3.90 1.77
CA GLY A 66 9.61 4.52 0.44
C GLY A 66 8.46 4.08 -0.48
N CYS A 67 7.71 3.05 -0.10
CA CYS A 67 6.63 2.48 -0.90
C CYS A 67 5.30 3.13 -0.50
N GLY A 68 5.06 4.34 -1.00
CA GLY A 68 3.91 5.18 -0.68
C GLY A 68 3.63 6.22 -1.79
N PRO A 69 2.85 7.28 -1.50
CA PRO A 69 2.37 8.27 -2.49
C PRO A 69 3.45 8.94 -3.34
N GLY A 70 4.72 8.91 -2.92
CA GLY A 70 5.85 9.47 -3.67
C GLY A 70 6.30 8.64 -4.87
N ARG A 71 5.74 7.44 -5.09
CA ARG A 71 6.10 6.57 -6.22
C ARG A 71 5.10 6.66 -7.36
N SER A 72 5.60 6.58 -8.59
CA SER A 72 4.77 6.57 -9.80
C SER A 72 3.81 5.36 -9.86
N CYS A 73 4.18 4.25 -9.23
CA CYS A 73 3.37 3.04 -9.16
C CYS A 73 2.51 2.92 -7.90
N TYR A 74 2.40 4.01 -7.12
CA TYR A 74 1.59 4.00 -5.91
C TYR A 74 0.12 3.76 -6.22
N THR A 75 -0.49 2.89 -5.41
CA THR A 75 -1.95 2.74 -5.33
C THR A 75 -2.36 2.83 -3.88
N SER A 76 -3.50 3.46 -3.60
CA SER A 76 -4.09 3.40 -2.26
C SER A 76 -4.51 1.95 -1.96
N ALA A 77 -4.47 1.56 -0.67
CA ALA A 77 -4.88 0.24 -0.23
C ALA A 77 -6.41 0.06 -0.10
N ILE A 78 -7.18 1.12 -0.34
CA ILE A 78 -8.62 1.24 -0.08
C ILE A 78 -9.31 1.65 -1.38
#